data_AF-A0A087DHR6-F1
#
_entry.id   AF-A0A087DHR6-F1
#
_cell.length_a   1.000
_cell.length_b   1.000
_cell.length_c   1.000
_cell.angle_alpha   90.00
_cell.angle_beta   90.00
_cell.angle_gamma   90.00
#
_symmetry.space_group_name_H-M   'P 1'
#
loop_
_entity.id
_entity.type
_entity.pdbx_description
1 polymer ?
#
loop_
_entity_poly.entity_id
_entity_poly.type
_entity_poly.pdbx_seq_one_letter_code
_entity_poly.pdbx_strand_id
1 'polypeptide(L)'
;MEKTAAKFNLEITASYLMDPAHTHITDRAINLVKAQGDQTGIPRRFEYGHDLKGIVRTVDASHVKTRLYGYGKGLPTLDEEGNETGGYGRRIDFKDINNGKPYVEDQQATALWGVPGPAVSTLGANLITGGGFEKTYGAGWLLSPSTAFLDALVKKNGDITPCEGKVMLRMGTDTDTCATSAICDPTKVKGGREYQLTMWTHGAASATVSLKVSQNVTVYPTSDIVLTPPANTGRWTKTTRRFTTHAKCDSIRIQVEKPTGVMYVDDISLMEVATTSIHPAEGIYENGDCEDKAQLLAETKAELKRRSTPTISYEADVLTLARSGMNTQGVALGDRVLLVDTTFTPDLRLSGRVLQLEENLLDPALTVITIGNIIERFTTSSRNVQQRLDRVIADTGAWQSTSQQVAQNASKWDQVAQTVVDNTNRWNDATNTVETNASRWEATTNTVNGNTDSWNNAATILAAKQDAWDHASETLDARRPDWDAATASVAERSRAWDDAAAIAASHAQAISQSTTGGVTIHHDQLAITLGETIGLTDETGTTWTFTNGAFVKQETTE
;
A
#
# COMPACT_ATOMS: atom_id res chain seq x y z
N MET A 1 -43.25 -48.22 -41.79
CA MET A 1 -42.79 -46.81 -41.73
C MET A 1 -42.81 -46.14 -43.10
N GLU A 2 -42.24 -46.73 -44.14
CA GLU A 2 -42.24 -46.16 -45.51
C GLU A 2 -43.63 -45.84 -46.05
N LYS A 3 -44.61 -46.75 -45.89
CA LYS A 3 -46.01 -46.48 -46.29
C LYS A 3 -46.65 -45.31 -45.53
N THR A 4 -46.26 -45.10 -44.27
CA THR A 4 -46.73 -43.99 -43.43
C THR A 4 -46.07 -42.68 -43.86
N ALA A 5 -44.76 -42.70 -44.06
CA ALA A 5 -43.97 -41.56 -44.52
C ALA A 5 -44.46 -41.06 -45.90
N ALA A 6 -44.67 -41.97 -46.85
CA ALA A 6 -45.22 -41.65 -48.17
C ALA A 6 -46.65 -41.07 -48.10
N LYS A 7 -47.50 -41.61 -47.20
CA LYS A 7 -48.89 -41.12 -47.02
C LYS A 7 -48.96 -39.69 -46.48
N PHE A 8 -48.01 -39.30 -45.64
CA PHE A 8 -47.99 -37.98 -44.98
C PHE A 8 -46.98 -37.01 -45.59
N ASN A 9 -46.36 -37.35 -46.73
CA ASN A 9 -45.30 -36.59 -47.36
C ASN A 9 -44.16 -36.24 -46.39
N LEU A 10 -43.80 -37.23 -45.56
CA LEU A 10 -42.73 -37.15 -44.58
C LEU A 10 -41.50 -37.89 -45.10
N GLU A 11 -40.34 -37.34 -44.80
CA GLU A 11 -39.02 -37.91 -45.02
C GLU A 11 -38.61 -38.76 -43.83
N ILE A 12 -37.98 -39.90 -44.13
CA ILE A 12 -37.43 -40.82 -43.13
C ILE A 12 -35.93 -40.54 -42.98
N THR A 13 -35.51 -40.04 -41.83
CA THR A 13 -34.10 -39.80 -41.52
C THR A 13 -33.62 -40.78 -40.46
N ALA A 14 -32.71 -41.68 -40.82
CA ALA A 14 -32.05 -42.55 -39.86
C ALA A 14 -30.83 -41.86 -39.24
N SER A 15 -30.75 -41.81 -37.92
CA SER A 15 -29.55 -41.45 -37.16
C SER A 15 -29.10 -42.63 -36.31
N TYR A 16 -27.80 -42.72 -36.06
CA TYR A 16 -27.25 -43.68 -35.12
C TYR A 16 -26.15 -43.00 -34.30
N LEU A 17 -26.05 -43.36 -33.04
CA LEU A 17 -24.94 -42.98 -32.16
C LEU A 17 -24.01 -44.17 -32.03
N MET A 18 -22.70 -43.91 -31.96
CA MET A 18 -21.68 -44.92 -31.73
C MET A 18 -21.04 -44.71 -30.37
N ASP A 19 -20.42 -45.77 -29.83
CA ASP A 19 -19.57 -45.67 -28.66
C ASP A 19 -18.34 -44.77 -28.95
N PRO A 20 -17.69 -44.18 -27.92
CA PRO A 20 -16.56 -43.29 -28.12
C PRO A 20 -15.40 -43.90 -28.95
N ALA A 21 -15.26 -45.24 -28.93
CA ALA A 21 -14.25 -45.99 -29.67
C ALA A 21 -14.67 -46.37 -31.11
N HIS A 22 -15.90 -46.05 -31.53
CA HIS A 22 -16.46 -46.36 -32.85
C HIS A 22 -16.41 -47.86 -33.22
N THR A 23 -16.53 -48.72 -32.22
CA THR A 23 -16.53 -50.17 -32.41
C THR A 23 -17.95 -50.73 -32.43
N HIS A 24 -18.92 -50.04 -31.82
CA HIS A 24 -20.30 -50.50 -31.69
C HIS A 24 -21.29 -49.33 -31.79
N ILE A 25 -22.48 -49.61 -32.35
CA ILE A 25 -23.60 -48.65 -32.40
C ILE A 25 -24.31 -48.68 -31.05
N THR A 26 -24.38 -47.54 -30.35
CA THR A 26 -25.01 -47.40 -29.04
C THR A 26 -26.50 -47.08 -29.14
N ASP A 27 -26.91 -46.26 -30.12
CA ASP A 27 -28.32 -45.95 -30.37
C ASP A 27 -28.64 -45.91 -31.87
N ARG A 28 -29.89 -46.20 -32.22
CA ARG A 28 -30.44 -46.01 -33.57
C ARG A 28 -31.79 -45.33 -33.44
N ALA A 29 -31.98 -44.24 -34.16
CA ALA A 29 -33.25 -43.53 -34.22
C ALA A 29 -33.68 -43.31 -35.67
N ILE A 30 -34.99 -43.33 -35.90
CA ILE A 30 -35.60 -42.98 -37.17
C ILE A 30 -36.53 -41.80 -36.92
N ASN A 31 -36.21 -40.67 -37.55
CA ASN A 31 -36.98 -39.43 -37.47
C ASN A 31 -37.86 -39.28 -38.72
N LEU A 32 -39.05 -38.72 -38.54
CA LEU A 32 -39.97 -38.38 -39.62
C LEU A 32 -40.09 -36.86 -39.71
N VAL A 33 -39.63 -36.26 -40.81
CA VAL A 33 -39.64 -34.79 -41.01
C VAL A 33 -40.43 -34.43 -42.27
N LYS A 34 -40.86 -33.18 -42.43
CA LYS A 34 -41.61 -32.77 -43.64
C LYS A 34 -40.67 -32.78 -44.86
N ALA A 35 -41.06 -33.44 -45.95
CA ALA A 35 -40.21 -33.57 -47.14
C ALA A 35 -39.99 -32.23 -47.86
N GLN A 36 -38.73 -31.93 -48.18
CA GLN A 36 -38.30 -30.84 -49.07
C GLN A 36 -37.24 -31.38 -50.04
N GLY A 37 -37.33 -31.02 -51.33
CA GLY A 37 -36.43 -31.50 -52.40
C GLY A 37 -36.69 -32.93 -52.91
N ASP A 38 -35.99 -33.35 -53.95
CA ASP A 38 -35.94 -34.75 -54.41
C ASP A 38 -34.92 -35.53 -53.56
N GLN A 39 -35.32 -36.72 -53.12
CA GLN A 39 -34.59 -37.54 -52.14
C GLN A 39 -34.41 -38.98 -52.60
N THR A 40 -34.76 -39.27 -53.85
CA THR A 40 -34.76 -40.63 -54.39
C THR A 40 -33.39 -41.09 -54.93
N GLY A 41 -32.40 -40.18 -54.98
CA GLY A 41 -31.04 -40.44 -55.48
C GLY A 41 -29.94 -40.45 -54.41
N ILE A 42 -28.73 -40.87 -54.82
CA ILE A 42 -27.51 -40.73 -54.00
C ILE A 42 -27.24 -39.22 -53.83
N PRO A 43 -27.12 -38.70 -52.59
CA PRO A 43 -26.95 -37.26 -52.38
C PRO A 43 -25.64 -36.78 -53.01
N ARG A 44 -25.72 -35.66 -53.74
CA ARG A 44 -24.55 -35.05 -54.38
C ARG A 44 -23.50 -34.71 -53.32
N ARG A 45 -22.24 -35.06 -53.59
CA ARG A 45 -21.09 -34.76 -52.73
C ARG A 45 -20.36 -33.53 -53.27
N PHE A 46 -20.05 -32.60 -52.37
CA PHE A 46 -19.18 -31.45 -52.55
C PHE A 46 -17.89 -31.64 -51.74
N GLU A 47 -16.74 -31.37 -52.34
CA GLU A 47 -15.40 -31.54 -51.81
C GLU A 47 -14.59 -30.23 -51.87
N TYR A 48 -13.85 -29.93 -50.80
CA TYR A 48 -12.96 -28.76 -50.75
C TYR A 48 -11.85 -28.85 -51.80
N GLY A 49 -11.63 -27.75 -52.53
CA GLY A 49 -10.65 -27.66 -53.62
C GLY A 49 -11.17 -28.14 -54.98
N HIS A 50 -12.39 -28.67 -55.06
CA HIS A 50 -13.04 -29.01 -56.32
C HIS A 50 -14.27 -28.14 -56.58
N ASP A 51 -15.32 -28.32 -55.77
CA ASP A 51 -16.61 -27.65 -55.91
C ASP A 51 -16.99 -26.81 -54.69
N LEU A 52 -16.29 -26.96 -53.56
CA LEU A 52 -16.50 -26.17 -52.35
C LEU A 52 -15.43 -25.06 -52.23
N LYS A 53 -15.88 -23.79 -52.18
CA LYS A 53 -15.00 -22.61 -52.04
C LYS A 53 -14.59 -22.36 -50.58
N GLY A 54 -15.46 -22.74 -49.65
CA GLY A 54 -15.20 -22.69 -48.21
C GLY A 54 -16.44 -22.98 -47.38
N ILE A 55 -16.23 -23.33 -46.12
CA ILE A 55 -17.29 -23.54 -45.13
C ILE A 55 -17.12 -22.50 -44.02
N VAL A 56 -18.17 -21.75 -43.76
CA VAL A 56 -18.28 -20.85 -42.60
C VAL A 56 -18.98 -21.62 -41.49
N ARG A 57 -18.30 -21.75 -40.34
CA ARG A 57 -18.86 -22.34 -39.12
C ARG A 57 -19.33 -21.22 -38.19
N THR A 58 -20.60 -21.24 -37.84
CA THR A 58 -21.19 -20.34 -36.85
C THR A 58 -21.51 -21.13 -35.59
N VAL A 59 -20.99 -20.66 -34.45
CA VAL A 59 -21.26 -21.28 -33.14
C VAL A 59 -22.17 -20.34 -32.36
N ASP A 60 -23.37 -20.80 -32.06
CA ASP A 60 -24.28 -20.11 -31.15
C ASP A 60 -24.19 -20.75 -29.76
N ALA A 61 -23.56 -20.01 -28.85
CA ALA A 61 -23.41 -20.40 -27.45
C ALA A 61 -24.40 -19.67 -26.52
N SER A 62 -25.32 -18.86 -27.06
CA SER A 62 -26.21 -17.99 -26.27
C SER A 62 -27.11 -18.75 -25.30
N HIS A 63 -27.39 -20.03 -25.59
CA HIS A 63 -28.23 -20.91 -24.78
C HIS A 63 -27.45 -21.95 -23.98
N VAL A 64 -26.12 -21.96 -24.05
CA VAL A 64 -25.28 -22.91 -23.31
C VAL A 64 -25.41 -22.64 -21.81
N LYS A 65 -25.67 -23.70 -21.04
CA LYS A 65 -25.66 -23.67 -19.58
C LYS A 65 -24.48 -24.45 -19.05
N THR A 66 -23.66 -23.81 -18.22
CA THR A 66 -22.45 -24.40 -17.66
C THR A 66 -22.61 -24.70 -16.16
N ARG A 67 -23.70 -24.24 -15.55
CA ARG A 67 -24.14 -24.60 -14.19
C ARG A 67 -25.67 -24.78 -14.15
N LEU A 68 -26.13 -25.84 -13.50
CA LEU A 68 -27.55 -26.10 -13.28
C LEU A 68 -27.87 -26.30 -11.80
N TYR A 69 -28.89 -25.60 -11.32
CA TYR A 69 -29.54 -25.85 -10.03
C TYR A 69 -30.64 -26.89 -10.24
N GLY A 70 -30.71 -27.90 -9.36
CA GLY A 70 -31.75 -28.93 -9.44
C GLY A 70 -32.75 -28.81 -8.29
N TYR A 71 -34.03 -28.76 -8.62
CA TYR A 71 -35.12 -28.75 -7.66
C TYR A 71 -36.07 -29.93 -7.91
N GLY A 72 -36.30 -30.70 -6.86
CA GLY A 72 -37.23 -31.83 -6.82
C GLY A 72 -38.64 -31.41 -6.38
N LYS A 73 -39.40 -32.37 -5.86
CA LYS A 73 -40.74 -32.17 -5.32
C LYS A 73 -40.78 -31.09 -4.22
N GLY A 74 -41.87 -30.34 -4.14
CA GLY A 74 -42.14 -29.44 -3.03
C GLY A 74 -42.40 -30.23 -1.73
N LEU A 75 -41.72 -29.88 -0.64
CA LEU A 75 -42.00 -30.49 0.66
C LEU A 75 -43.29 -29.92 1.24
N PRO A 76 -44.16 -30.71 1.88
CA PRO A 76 -45.31 -30.19 2.60
C PRO A 76 -44.86 -29.29 3.77
N THR A 77 -45.59 -28.21 4.01
CA THR A 77 -45.38 -27.31 5.14
C THR A 77 -45.98 -27.95 6.38
N LEU A 78 -45.15 -28.17 7.41
CA LEU A 78 -45.56 -28.77 8.68
C LEU A 78 -45.81 -27.68 9.73
N ASP A 79 -46.76 -27.88 10.64
CA ASP A 79 -46.97 -27.05 11.83
C ASP A 79 -45.97 -27.38 12.96
N GLU A 80 -46.03 -26.64 14.06
CA GLU A 80 -45.17 -26.84 15.24
C GLU A 80 -45.33 -28.23 15.90
N GLU A 81 -46.38 -28.98 15.54
CA GLU A 81 -46.70 -30.32 16.05
C GLU A 81 -46.34 -31.43 15.04
N GLY A 82 -45.82 -31.07 13.86
CA GLY A 82 -45.38 -32.00 12.82
C GLY A 82 -46.48 -32.47 11.87
N ASN A 83 -47.64 -31.83 11.84
CA ASN A 83 -48.76 -32.17 10.95
C ASN A 83 -48.75 -31.30 9.68
N GLU A 84 -49.20 -31.86 8.55
CA GLU A 84 -49.25 -31.16 7.26
C GLU A 84 -50.31 -30.05 7.26
N THR A 85 -49.90 -28.80 7.01
CA THR A 85 -50.78 -27.61 7.00
C THR A 85 -51.49 -27.36 5.66
N GLY A 86 -51.33 -28.28 4.70
CA GLY A 86 -51.92 -28.16 3.36
C GLY A 86 -51.21 -27.18 2.41
N GLY A 87 -50.13 -26.51 2.83
CA GLY A 87 -49.24 -25.73 1.97
C GLY A 87 -48.01 -26.54 1.53
N TYR A 88 -47.42 -26.22 0.37
CA TYR A 88 -46.09 -26.73 -0.01
C TYR A 88 -45.03 -25.68 0.32
N GLY A 89 -44.01 -26.06 1.09
CA GLY A 89 -42.86 -25.27 1.49
C GLY A 89 -41.66 -25.42 0.54
N ARG A 90 -40.44 -25.40 1.10
CA ARG A 90 -39.17 -25.42 0.34
C ARG A 90 -39.05 -26.68 -0.54
N ARG A 91 -38.65 -26.51 -1.81
CA ARG A 91 -38.41 -27.64 -2.73
C ARG A 91 -37.19 -28.45 -2.30
N ILE A 92 -37.23 -29.76 -2.56
CA ILE A 92 -36.09 -30.65 -2.36
C ILE A 92 -34.92 -30.19 -3.24
N ASP A 93 -33.74 -30.01 -2.65
CA ASP A 93 -32.48 -29.80 -3.35
C ASP A 93 -31.48 -30.91 -2.95
N PHE A 94 -30.36 -31.02 -3.65
CA PHE A 94 -29.32 -32.01 -3.37
C PHE A 94 -28.10 -31.41 -2.63
N LYS A 95 -28.24 -30.23 -2.01
CA LYS A 95 -27.14 -29.50 -1.37
C LYS A 95 -26.39 -30.36 -0.34
N ASP A 96 -27.13 -31.11 0.47
CA ASP A 96 -26.61 -31.93 1.57
C ASP A 96 -25.74 -33.09 1.09
N ILE A 97 -26.02 -33.62 -0.11
CA ILE A 97 -25.27 -34.74 -0.71
C ILE A 97 -24.24 -34.29 -1.74
N ASN A 98 -24.07 -32.97 -1.93
CA ASN A 98 -23.20 -32.39 -2.94
C ASN A 98 -22.32 -31.28 -2.34
N ASN A 99 -21.66 -31.57 -1.21
CA ASN A 99 -20.68 -30.70 -0.57
C ASN A 99 -21.20 -29.27 -0.29
N GLY A 100 -22.47 -29.17 0.12
CA GLY A 100 -23.09 -27.88 0.39
C GLY A 100 -23.46 -27.08 -0.86
N LYS A 101 -23.46 -27.68 -2.05
CA LYS A 101 -23.79 -27.02 -3.32
C LYS A 101 -25.15 -27.47 -3.86
N PRO A 102 -26.14 -26.58 -4.02
CA PRO A 102 -27.43 -26.91 -4.62
C PRO A 102 -27.38 -26.98 -6.16
N TYR A 103 -26.18 -27.02 -6.75
CA TYR A 103 -25.96 -27.00 -8.20
C TYR A 103 -24.86 -27.97 -8.63
N VAL A 104 -24.88 -28.32 -9.92
CA VAL A 104 -23.79 -28.99 -10.63
C VAL A 104 -23.19 -28.05 -11.66
N GLU A 105 -21.89 -28.14 -11.87
CA GLU A 105 -21.15 -27.23 -12.74
C GLU A 105 -20.13 -28.00 -13.58
N ASP A 106 -20.02 -27.61 -14.85
CA ASP A 106 -18.94 -28.02 -15.74
C ASP A 106 -17.93 -26.88 -15.81
N GLN A 107 -16.80 -27.05 -15.14
CA GLN A 107 -15.74 -26.04 -15.05
C GLN A 107 -15.06 -25.81 -16.41
N GLN A 108 -14.96 -26.85 -17.25
CA GLN A 108 -14.38 -26.72 -18.59
C GLN A 108 -15.32 -25.95 -19.51
N ALA A 109 -16.62 -26.26 -19.48
CA ALA A 109 -17.62 -25.50 -20.23
C ALA A 109 -17.74 -24.05 -19.73
N THR A 110 -17.64 -23.82 -18.42
CA THR A 110 -17.63 -22.47 -17.83
C THR A 110 -16.47 -21.63 -18.34
N ALA A 111 -15.26 -22.19 -18.44
CA ALA A 111 -14.11 -21.47 -18.96
C ALA A 111 -14.26 -21.05 -20.43
N LEU A 112 -15.05 -21.80 -21.23
CA LEU A 112 -15.25 -21.57 -22.66
C LEU A 112 -16.49 -20.72 -22.98
N TRP A 113 -17.59 -20.96 -22.28
CA TRP A 113 -18.93 -20.46 -22.60
C TRP A 113 -19.58 -19.70 -21.45
N GLY A 114 -18.84 -19.46 -20.36
CA GLY A 114 -19.34 -18.66 -19.25
C GLY A 114 -19.61 -17.20 -19.63
N VAL A 115 -20.44 -16.54 -18.83
CA VAL A 115 -20.86 -15.16 -19.05
C VAL A 115 -19.87 -14.22 -18.36
N PRO A 116 -19.34 -13.19 -19.05
CA PRO A 116 -18.56 -12.14 -18.40
C PRO A 116 -19.39 -11.45 -17.31
N GLY A 117 -18.83 -11.36 -16.11
CA GLY A 117 -19.47 -10.74 -14.95
C GLY A 117 -18.44 -10.31 -13.90
N PRO A 118 -18.83 -9.61 -12.84
CA PRO A 118 -17.89 -9.05 -11.86
C PRO A 118 -17.13 -10.17 -11.13
N ALA A 119 -15.81 -10.18 -11.12
CA ALA A 119 -15.08 -11.15 -10.30
C ALA A 119 -15.33 -10.85 -8.83
N VAL A 120 -16.02 -11.74 -8.12
CA VAL A 120 -16.25 -11.58 -6.68
C VAL A 120 -15.26 -12.47 -5.95
N SER A 121 -14.11 -11.91 -5.58
CA SER A 121 -13.26 -12.49 -4.54
C SER A 121 -13.53 -11.74 -3.25
N THR A 122 -14.13 -12.41 -2.28
CA THR A 122 -14.18 -11.90 -0.91
C THR A 122 -12.79 -12.08 -0.27
N LEU A 123 -12.32 -11.07 0.44
CA LEU A 123 -10.94 -11.00 0.93
C LEU A 123 -10.91 -10.94 2.44
N GLY A 124 -10.11 -11.79 3.08
CA GLY A 124 -9.99 -11.85 4.54
C GLY A 124 -11.11 -12.63 5.21
N ALA A 125 -10.86 -13.09 6.44
CA ALA A 125 -11.76 -14.01 7.15
C ALA A 125 -13.04 -13.34 7.71
N ASN A 126 -13.08 -12.01 7.77
CA ASN A 126 -14.16 -11.22 8.39
C ASN A 126 -14.69 -10.08 7.51
N LEU A 127 -14.04 -9.76 6.39
CA LEU A 127 -14.53 -8.77 5.42
C LEU A 127 -15.37 -9.45 4.33
N ILE A 128 -16.25 -10.35 4.76
CA ILE A 128 -17.16 -11.13 3.92
C ILE A 128 -18.60 -10.79 4.32
N THR A 129 -19.55 -10.93 3.40
CA THR A 129 -20.97 -10.73 3.72
C THR A 129 -21.42 -11.68 4.83
N GLY A 130 -22.04 -11.13 5.87
CA GLY A 130 -22.43 -11.86 7.08
C GLY A 130 -21.27 -12.30 7.98
N GLY A 131 -20.04 -11.87 7.68
CA GLY A 131 -18.85 -12.16 8.49
C GLY A 131 -18.53 -11.11 9.54
N GLY A 132 -18.99 -9.87 9.33
CA GLY A 132 -18.63 -8.64 10.05
C GLY A 132 -18.09 -8.83 11.46
N PHE A 133 -18.98 -8.92 12.45
CA PHE A 133 -18.65 -8.96 13.88
C PHE A 133 -19.12 -10.26 14.58
N GLU A 134 -19.41 -11.30 13.79
CA GLU A 134 -20.15 -12.50 14.23
C GLU A 134 -19.33 -13.52 15.04
N LYS A 135 -18.00 -13.43 14.99
CA LYS A 135 -17.12 -14.35 15.71
C LYS A 135 -16.95 -13.92 17.16
N THR A 136 -16.78 -14.91 18.06
CA THR A 136 -16.63 -14.67 19.49
C THR A 136 -15.54 -13.62 19.75
N TYR A 137 -15.91 -12.55 20.47
CA TYR A 137 -15.00 -11.47 20.86
C TYR A 137 -14.41 -10.64 19.70
N GLY A 138 -15.12 -10.50 18.57
CA GLY A 138 -14.66 -9.65 17.46
C GLY A 138 -13.39 -10.17 16.80
N ALA A 139 -13.14 -11.50 16.84
CA ALA A 139 -11.94 -12.12 16.30
C ALA A 139 -11.61 -11.59 14.90
N GLY A 140 -10.46 -10.93 14.77
CA GLY A 140 -9.93 -10.25 13.58
C GLY A 140 -10.35 -8.79 13.38
N TRP A 141 -10.85 -8.17 14.44
CA TRP A 141 -10.94 -6.73 14.64
C TRP A 141 -10.25 -6.35 15.95
N LEU A 142 -9.37 -5.36 15.89
CA LEU A 142 -8.82 -4.67 17.05
C LEU A 142 -9.70 -3.48 17.37
N LEU A 143 -10.45 -3.57 18.48
CA LEU A 143 -11.31 -2.50 18.97
C LEU A 143 -10.60 -1.69 20.06
N SER A 144 -10.86 -0.38 20.12
CA SER A 144 -10.32 0.50 21.16
C SER A 144 -11.39 1.47 21.68
N PRO A 145 -11.34 1.87 22.97
CA PRO A 145 -10.41 1.41 24.00
C PRO A 145 -10.64 -0.06 24.39
N SER A 146 -9.64 -0.72 24.98
CA SER A 146 -9.72 -2.14 25.35
C SER A 146 -10.79 -2.44 26.41
N THR A 147 -11.21 -1.44 27.18
CA THR A 147 -12.32 -1.52 28.16
C THR A 147 -13.69 -1.50 27.49
N ALA A 148 -13.86 -0.76 26.39
CA ALA A 148 -15.10 -0.72 25.62
C ALA A 148 -15.40 -2.05 24.90
N PHE A 149 -14.39 -2.91 24.73
CA PHE A 149 -14.48 -4.18 24.03
C PHE A 149 -15.60 -5.11 24.54
N LEU A 150 -15.92 -5.05 25.84
CA LEU A 150 -16.96 -5.92 26.43
C LEU A 150 -18.38 -5.49 26.06
N ASP A 151 -18.62 -4.18 25.90
CA ASP A 151 -19.97 -3.61 25.72
C ASP A 151 -20.22 -3.01 24.34
N ALA A 152 -19.18 -2.83 23.52
CA ALA A 152 -19.31 -2.25 22.18
C ALA A 152 -19.91 -3.24 21.16
N LEU A 153 -19.75 -4.55 21.35
CA LEU A 153 -20.38 -5.56 20.50
C LEU A 153 -21.77 -5.90 21.05
N VAL A 154 -22.82 -5.44 20.35
CA VAL A 154 -24.19 -5.51 20.84
C VAL A 154 -25.06 -6.38 19.95
N LYS A 155 -25.91 -7.21 20.57
CA LYS A 155 -26.91 -8.03 19.86
C LYS A 155 -28.20 -7.27 19.57
N LYS A 156 -28.44 -6.19 20.33
CA LYS A 156 -29.60 -5.31 20.26
C LYS A 156 -29.32 -4.05 21.11
N ASN A 157 -29.82 -2.90 20.70
CA ASN A 157 -29.90 -1.72 21.57
C ASN A 157 -31.21 -0.96 21.32
N GLY A 158 -32.13 -0.97 22.28
CA GLY A 158 -33.51 -0.50 22.05
C GLY A 158 -34.15 -1.28 20.90
N ASP A 159 -34.70 -0.58 19.91
CA ASP A 159 -35.29 -1.18 18.71
C ASP A 159 -34.28 -1.47 17.58
N ILE A 160 -33.00 -1.15 17.78
CA ILE A 160 -31.96 -1.34 16.78
C ILE A 160 -31.41 -2.76 16.90
N THR A 161 -31.61 -3.56 15.84
CA THR A 161 -31.02 -4.89 15.67
C THR A 161 -29.93 -4.87 14.59
N PRO A 162 -28.96 -5.81 14.63
CA PRO A 162 -27.98 -6.00 13.56
C PRO A 162 -28.66 -6.08 12.18
N CYS A 163 -27.99 -5.52 11.18
CA CYS A 163 -28.48 -5.53 9.80
C CYS A 163 -28.29 -6.91 9.16
N GLU A 164 -27.20 -7.58 9.50
CA GLU A 164 -26.89 -8.96 9.09
C GLU A 164 -26.31 -9.71 10.30
N GLY A 165 -26.55 -11.02 10.40
CA GLY A 165 -26.03 -11.81 11.51
C GLY A 165 -26.70 -11.54 12.87
N LYS A 166 -25.93 -11.61 13.95
CA LYS A 166 -26.37 -11.61 15.35
C LYS A 166 -25.75 -10.48 16.18
N VAL A 167 -24.66 -9.86 15.74
CA VAL A 167 -23.90 -8.88 16.52
C VAL A 167 -23.51 -7.68 15.62
N MET A 168 -23.74 -6.46 16.11
CA MET A 168 -23.28 -5.23 15.47
C MET A 168 -22.29 -4.49 16.37
N LEU A 169 -21.44 -3.64 15.77
CA LEU A 169 -20.51 -2.80 16.52
C LEU A 169 -21.16 -1.46 16.86
N ARG A 170 -21.24 -1.12 18.15
CA ARG A 170 -21.59 0.20 18.66
C ARG A 170 -20.34 1.08 18.78
N MET A 171 -20.33 2.19 18.05
CA MET A 171 -19.29 3.21 18.08
C MET A 171 -19.83 4.54 18.59
N GLY A 172 -18.99 5.33 19.23
CA GLY A 172 -19.41 6.57 19.87
C GLY A 172 -18.28 7.25 20.62
N THR A 173 -18.55 8.45 21.12
CA THR A 173 -17.59 9.23 21.93
C THR A 173 -17.55 8.79 23.39
N ASP A 174 -18.55 8.03 23.84
CA ASP A 174 -18.58 7.43 25.17
C ASP A 174 -17.69 6.17 25.20
N THR A 175 -16.54 6.29 25.85
CA THR A 175 -15.52 5.24 25.93
C THR A 175 -15.86 4.10 26.88
N ASP A 176 -16.92 4.22 27.67
CA ASP A 176 -17.33 3.15 28.59
C ASP A 176 -18.17 2.09 27.87
N THR A 177 -18.97 2.53 26.88
CA THR A 177 -19.96 1.67 26.22
C THR A 177 -19.74 1.52 24.71
N CYS A 178 -18.90 2.37 24.11
CA CYS A 178 -18.70 2.41 22.67
C CYS A 178 -17.22 2.28 22.27
N ALA A 179 -16.98 1.64 21.13
CA ALA A 179 -15.67 1.68 20.50
C ALA A 179 -15.43 3.05 19.83
N THR A 180 -14.23 3.60 20.00
CA THR A 180 -13.76 4.80 19.31
C THR A 180 -12.89 4.49 18.09
N SER A 181 -12.38 3.26 18.00
CA SER A 181 -11.64 2.74 16.85
C SER A 181 -11.89 1.24 16.66
N ALA A 182 -11.99 0.82 15.41
CA ALA A 182 -12.08 -0.56 14.97
C ALA A 182 -11.18 -0.76 13.75
N ILE A 183 -10.15 -1.59 13.92
CA ILE A 183 -9.14 -1.86 12.89
C ILE A 183 -9.18 -3.34 12.55
N CYS A 184 -9.40 -3.69 11.29
CA CYS A 184 -9.40 -5.10 10.91
C CYS A 184 -7.97 -5.68 10.92
N ASP A 185 -7.88 -7.00 11.08
CA ASP A 185 -6.63 -7.72 10.88
C ASP A 185 -6.06 -7.50 9.46
N PRO A 186 -4.73 -7.64 9.29
CA PRO A 186 -4.10 -7.57 7.98
C PRO A 186 -4.79 -8.46 6.95
N THR A 187 -5.34 -7.83 5.92
CA THR A 187 -6.03 -8.53 4.83
C THR A 187 -5.14 -8.52 3.60
N LYS A 188 -4.83 -9.72 3.08
CA LYS A 188 -4.03 -9.88 1.87
C LYS A 188 -4.77 -9.34 0.64
N VAL A 189 -4.06 -8.55 -0.17
CA VAL A 189 -4.55 -7.93 -1.41
C VAL A 189 -3.46 -7.97 -2.48
N LYS A 190 -3.83 -7.63 -3.70
CA LYS A 190 -2.91 -7.48 -4.83
C LYS A 190 -2.68 -5.98 -5.07
N GLY A 191 -1.42 -5.58 -5.16
CA GLY A 191 -1.06 -4.19 -5.45
C GLY A 191 -1.52 -3.74 -6.83
N GLY A 192 -1.90 -2.46 -6.94
CA GLY A 192 -2.33 -1.85 -8.21
C GLY A 192 -3.73 -2.30 -8.65
N ARG A 193 -4.51 -2.94 -7.77
CA ARG A 193 -5.89 -3.35 -8.04
C ARG A 193 -6.88 -2.43 -7.35
N GLU A 194 -8.03 -2.26 -7.99
CA GLU A 194 -9.18 -1.57 -7.41
C GLU A 194 -9.97 -2.53 -6.51
N TYR A 195 -10.47 -2.02 -5.39
CA TYR A 195 -11.25 -2.76 -4.40
C TYR A 195 -12.51 -1.97 -4.06
N GLN A 196 -13.58 -2.70 -3.75
CA GLN A 196 -14.85 -2.16 -3.30
C GLN A 196 -15.08 -2.57 -1.84
N LEU A 197 -15.22 -1.58 -0.98
CA LEU A 197 -15.61 -1.73 0.42
C LEU A 197 -17.09 -1.40 0.55
N THR A 198 -17.86 -2.26 1.19
CA THR A 198 -19.23 -1.95 1.61
C THR A 198 -19.38 -2.11 3.11
N MET A 199 -20.26 -1.31 3.71
CA MET A 199 -20.62 -1.42 5.13
C MET A 199 -22.01 -0.86 5.37
N TRP A 200 -22.69 -1.37 6.38
CA TRP A 200 -23.94 -0.83 6.87
C TRP A 200 -23.69 0.05 8.09
N THR A 201 -24.32 1.22 8.13
CA THR A 201 -24.28 2.11 9.29
C THR A 201 -25.68 2.57 9.70
N HIS A 202 -25.86 2.77 11.00
CA HIS A 202 -27.08 3.34 11.58
C HIS A 202 -26.73 4.36 12.65
N GLY A 203 -27.25 5.57 12.58
CA GLY A 203 -27.00 6.61 13.58
C GLY A 203 -27.79 7.88 13.29
N ALA A 204 -27.67 8.88 14.16
CA ALA A 204 -28.21 10.21 13.88
C ALA A 204 -27.53 10.82 12.63
N ALA A 205 -28.19 11.76 11.95
CA ALA A 205 -27.66 12.35 10.72
C ALA A 205 -26.30 13.07 10.90
N SER A 206 -26.01 13.54 12.12
CA SER A 206 -24.73 14.16 12.50
C SER A 206 -23.65 13.16 12.95
N ALA A 207 -24.02 11.90 13.22
CA ALA A 207 -23.08 10.87 13.64
C ALA A 207 -22.38 10.27 12.41
N THR A 208 -21.06 10.25 12.42
CA THR A 208 -20.22 9.66 11.36
C THR A 208 -18.88 9.19 11.95
N VAL A 209 -18.04 8.58 11.12
CA VAL A 209 -16.71 8.05 11.46
C VAL A 209 -15.70 8.42 10.39
N SER A 210 -14.42 8.52 10.77
CA SER A 210 -13.31 8.50 9.84
C SER A 210 -13.12 7.09 9.28
N LEU A 211 -12.95 6.97 7.97
CA LEU A 211 -12.74 5.71 7.28
C LEU A 211 -11.42 5.75 6.52
N LYS A 212 -10.51 4.82 6.83
CA LYS A 212 -9.17 4.77 6.22
C LYS A 212 -8.78 3.36 5.81
N VAL A 213 -7.90 3.27 4.82
CA VAL A 213 -7.23 2.03 4.42
C VAL A 213 -5.73 2.23 4.57
N SER A 214 -5.12 1.54 5.53
CA SER A 214 -3.67 1.51 5.68
C SER A 214 -3.07 0.43 4.81
N GLN A 215 -1.99 0.77 4.12
CA GLN A 215 -1.31 -0.11 3.19
C GLN A 215 0.07 -0.48 3.74
N ASN A 216 0.52 -1.72 3.53
CA ASN A 216 1.84 -2.18 3.99
C ASN A 216 2.99 -1.67 3.11
N VAL A 217 2.96 -0.39 2.74
CA VAL A 217 3.98 0.29 1.95
C VAL A 217 4.30 1.63 2.59
N THR A 218 5.53 2.10 2.43
CA THR A 218 5.94 3.43 2.88
C THR A 218 5.90 4.40 1.71
N VAL A 219 5.02 5.40 1.76
CA VAL A 219 4.87 6.44 0.72
C VAL A 219 4.76 7.80 1.42
N TYR A 220 5.45 8.81 0.91
CA TYR A 220 5.37 10.19 1.42
C TYR A 220 4.26 10.96 0.68
N PRO A 221 3.42 11.77 1.36
CA PRO A 221 3.42 12.03 2.81
C PRO A 221 2.71 10.96 3.65
N THR A 222 1.89 10.09 3.04
CA THR A 222 1.29 8.93 3.70
C THR A 222 0.94 7.83 2.69
N SER A 223 0.89 6.57 3.14
CA SER A 223 0.36 5.44 2.39
C SER A 223 -1.11 5.13 2.72
N ASP A 224 -1.72 5.86 3.65
CA ASP A 224 -3.12 5.70 4.00
C ASP A 224 -4.04 6.30 2.92
N ILE A 225 -5.06 5.54 2.53
CA ILE A 225 -6.15 6.03 1.68
C ILE A 225 -7.30 6.47 2.59
N VAL A 226 -7.63 7.75 2.57
CA VAL A 226 -8.80 8.29 3.29
C VAL A 226 -10.02 8.14 2.42
N LEU A 227 -11.02 7.41 2.90
CA LEU A 227 -12.29 7.22 2.21
C LEU A 227 -13.32 8.24 2.70
N THR A 228 -14.25 8.62 1.84
CA THR A 228 -15.37 9.48 2.23
C THR A 228 -16.17 8.82 3.36
N PRO A 229 -16.37 9.50 4.51
CA PRO A 229 -17.17 8.98 5.63
C PRO A 229 -18.57 8.50 5.23
N PRO A 230 -19.18 7.59 6.01
CA PRO A 230 -20.58 7.23 5.84
C PRO A 230 -21.51 8.36 6.31
N ALA A 231 -22.62 8.55 5.60
CA ALA A 231 -23.68 9.49 5.97
C ALA A 231 -24.86 8.70 6.57
N ASN A 232 -25.23 9.03 7.80
CA ASN A 232 -26.32 8.36 8.50
C ASN A 232 -27.64 9.12 8.33
N THR A 233 -28.76 8.40 8.46
CA THR A 233 -30.11 8.96 8.23
C THR A 233 -31.10 8.61 9.33
N GLY A 234 -30.64 7.99 10.42
CA GLY A 234 -31.51 7.39 11.45
C GLY A 234 -32.08 6.03 11.05
N ARG A 235 -31.66 5.47 9.90
CA ARG A 235 -31.97 4.11 9.43
C ARG A 235 -30.70 3.42 8.95
N TRP A 236 -30.73 2.10 8.89
CA TRP A 236 -29.65 1.30 8.31
C TRP A 236 -29.41 1.73 6.86
N THR A 237 -28.19 2.19 6.59
CA THR A 237 -27.78 2.71 5.29
C THR A 237 -26.54 1.97 4.83
N LYS A 238 -26.60 1.33 3.67
CA LYS A 238 -25.42 0.70 3.06
C LYS A 238 -24.60 1.75 2.33
N THR A 239 -23.32 1.80 2.61
CA THR A 239 -22.37 2.66 1.91
C THR A 239 -21.37 1.82 1.13
N THR A 240 -21.01 2.30 -0.05
CA THR A 240 -20.04 1.66 -0.96
C THR A 240 -18.93 2.66 -1.26
N ARG A 241 -17.68 2.22 -1.16
CA ARG A 241 -16.48 2.99 -1.51
C ARG A 241 -15.58 2.15 -2.40
N ARG A 242 -14.93 2.80 -3.36
CA ARG A 242 -13.89 2.18 -4.18
C ARG A 242 -12.56 2.84 -3.92
N PHE A 243 -11.50 2.05 -3.96
CA PHE A 243 -10.14 2.54 -3.83
C PHE A 243 -9.16 1.64 -4.57
N THR A 244 -8.07 2.23 -5.05
CA THR A 244 -7.00 1.50 -5.72
C THR A 244 -5.81 1.39 -4.81
N THR A 245 -5.33 0.17 -4.60
CA THR A 245 -4.13 -0.09 -3.80
C THR A 245 -2.87 0.34 -4.54
N HIS A 246 -1.85 0.73 -3.79
CA HIS A 246 -0.53 1.01 -4.32
C HIS A 246 0.05 -0.23 -5.01
N ALA A 247 0.80 -0.06 -6.10
CA ALA A 247 1.33 -1.15 -6.92
C ALA A 247 2.18 -2.17 -6.15
N LYS A 248 2.85 -1.73 -5.07
CA LYS A 248 3.70 -2.57 -4.20
C LYS A 248 3.00 -3.11 -2.95
N CYS A 249 1.71 -2.81 -2.77
CA CYS A 249 0.95 -3.26 -1.61
C CYS A 249 0.62 -4.76 -1.74
N ASP A 250 0.78 -5.51 -0.65
CA ASP A 250 0.34 -6.92 -0.56
C ASP A 250 -0.63 -7.17 0.60
N SER A 251 -0.81 -6.17 1.48
CA SER A 251 -1.70 -6.25 2.62
C SER A 251 -2.24 -4.88 3.01
N ILE A 252 -3.52 -4.84 3.39
CA ILE A 252 -4.16 -3.64 3.92
C ILE A 252 -4.81 -3.86 5.29
N ARG A 253 -5.16 -2.76 5.96
CA ARG A 253 -6.07 -2.73 7.11
C ARG A 253 -7.13 -1.68 6.90
N ILE A 254 -8.39 -2.04 7.10
CA ILE A 254 -9.52 -1.10 7.14
C ILE A 254 -9.61 -0.56 8.57
N GLN A 255 -9.66 0.76 8.71
CA GLN A 255 -9.81 1.45 9.98
C GLN A 255 -11.08 2.28 9.98
N VAL A 256 -11.94 2.03 10.96
CA VAL A 256 -13.13 2.82 11.27
C VAL A 256 -12.87 3.51 12.59
N GLU A 257 -12.74 4.83 12.59
CA GLU A 257 -12.23 5.57 13.75
C GLU A 257 -13.00 6.86 14.02
N LYS A 258 -12.77 7.45 15.19
CA LYS A 258 -13.20 8.83 15.51
C LYS A 258 -14.69 9.07 15.26
N PRO A 259 -15.59 8.28 15.87
CA PRO A 259 -17.01 8.54 15.79
C PRO A 259 -17.33 9.93 16.35
N THR A 260 -18.22 10.68 15.68
CA THR A 260 -18.67 12.02 16.11
C THR A 260 -19.90 11.97 17.02
N GLY A 261 -20.51 10.79 17.17
CA GLY A 261 -21.68 10.52 17.99
C GLY A 261 -21.98 9.02 18.00
N VAL A 262 -23.00 8.60 18.75
CA VAL A 262 -23.38 7.18 18.83
C VAL A 262 -23.91 6.70 17.48
N MET A 263 -23.30 5.64 16.95
CA MET A 263 -23.71 4.96 15.74
C MET A 263 -23.37 3.47 15.79
N TYR A 264 -24.00 2.70 14.91
CA TYR A 264 -23.80 1.27 14.75
C TYR A 264 -23.21 1.00 13.38
N VAL A 265 -22.30 0.04 13.33
CA VAL A 265 -21.63 -0.43 12.12
C VAL A 265 -21.83 -1.92 12.02
N ASP A 266 -22.13 -2.40 10.81
CA ASP A 266 -22.37 -3.81 10.54
C ASP A 266 -21.97 -4.21 9.11
N ASP A 267 -21.77 -5.51 8.89
CA ASP A 267 -21.54 -6.17 7.60
C ASP A 267 -20.54 -5.43 6.69
N ILE A 268 -19.34 -5.19 7.24
CA ILE A 268 -18.22 -4.66 6.49
C ILE A 268 -17.69 -5.76 5.57
N SER A 269 -17.70 -5.52 4.25
CA SER A 269 -17.22 -6.48 3.26
C SER A 269 -16.30 -5.82 2.24
N LEU A 270 -15.29 -6.57 1.79
CA LEU A 270 -14.28 -6.12 0.84
C LEU A 270 -14.19 -7.08 -0.35
N MET A 271 -14.18 -6.52 -1.55
CA MET A 271 -14.13 -7.26 -2.81
C MET A 271 -13.09 -6.67 -3.76
N GLU A 272 -12.32 -7.50 -4.46
CA GLU A 272 -11.48 -7.04 -5.60
C GLU A 272 -12.41 -6.63 -6.74
N VAL A 273 -12.28 -5.38 -7.22
CA VAL A 273 -12.96 -4.92 -8.43
C VAL A 273 -12.08 -5.34 -9.60
N ALA A 274 -12.26 -6.58 -10.07
CA ALA A 274 -11.63 -6.99 -11.32
C ALA A 274 -12.49 -6.55 -12.52
N THR A 275 -11.81 -6.20 -13.62
CA THR A 275 -12.40 -6.29 -14.96
C THR A 275 -12.93 -7.72 -15.15
N THR A 276 -14.22 -7.84 -15.46
CA THR A 276 -14.96 -9.05 -15.87
C THR A 276 -14.24 -10.41 -15.72
N SER A 277 -14.64 -11.25 -14.77
CA SER A 277 -14.34 -12.68 -14.80
C SER A 277 -15.40 -13.44 -15.58
N ILE A 278 -15.06 -14.63 -16.04
CA ILE A 278 -16.02 -15.55 -16.65
C ILE A 278 -16.78 -16.27 -15.53
N HIS A 279 -18.10 -16.06 -15.46
CA HIS A 279 -19.03 -16.72 -14.54
C HIS A 279 -19.75 -17.86 -15.25
N PRO A 280 -20.20 -18.89 -14.53
CA PRO A 280 -21.04 -19.92 -15.14
C PRO A 280 -22.32 -19.36 -15.74
N ALA A 281 -22.70 -19.85 -16.91
CA ALA A 281 -24.01 -19.59 -17.50
C ALA A 281 -25.05 -20.45 -16.76
N GLU A 282 -25.85 -19.83 -15.89
CA GLU A 282 -26.73 -20.54 -14.97
C GLU A 282 -28.09 -20.91 -15.59
N GLY A 283 -28.62 -22.05 -15.17
CA GLY A 283 -29.96 -22.51 -15.49
C GLY A 283 -30.57 -23.37 -14.37
N ILE A 284 -31.84 -23.72 -14.54
CA ILE A 284 -32.59 -24.54 -13.59
C ILE A 284 -33.04 -25.83 -14.27
N TYR A 285 -32.94 -26.93 -13.54
CA TYR A 285 -33.58 -28.21 -13.82
C TYR A 285 -34.62 -28.47 -12.72
N GLU A 286 -35.86 -28.73 -13.12
CA GLU A 286 -36.95 -29.02 -12.19
C GLU A 286 -37.52 -30.41 -12.51
N ASN A 287 -37.66 -31.24 -11.47
CA ASN A 287 -38.39 -32.50 -11.54
C ASN A 287 -39.36 -32.56 -10.35
N GLY A 288 -40.59 -32.10 -10.58
CA GLY A 288 -41.62 -31.98 -9.55
C GLY A 288 -42.07 -33.30 -8.92
N ASP A 289 -41.77 -34.43 -9.55
CA ASP A 289 -42.13 -35.76 -9.06
C ASP A 289 -40.96 -36.47 -8.35
N CYS A 290 -39.77 -35.85 -8.34
CA CYS A 290 -38.56 -36.44 -7.76
C CYS A 290 -38.46 -36.17 -6.26
N GLU A 291 -38.56 -37.22 -5.46
CA GLU A 291 -38.41 -37.20 -4.00
C GLU A 291 -37.01 -37.62 -3.54
N ASP A 292 -36.23 -38.28 -4.40
CA ASP A 292 -34.86 -38.73 -4.09
C ASP A 292 -33.80 -37.72 -4.54
N LYS A 293 -33.01 -37.23 -3.57
CA LYS A 293 -31.90 -36.29 -3.82
C LYS A 293 -30.83 -36.89 -4.73
N ALA A 294 -30.54 -38.20 -4.61
CA ALA A 294 -29.50 -38.85 -5.42
C ALA A 294 -29.93 -38.98 -6.89
N GLN A 295 -31.17 -39.39 -7.13
CA GLN A 295 -31.81 -39.33 -8.45
C GLN A 295 -31.78 -37.92 -9.03
N LEU A 296 -32.22 -36.90 -8.26
CA LEU A 296 -32.24 -35.51 -8.70
C LEU A 296 -30.83 -35.02 -9.10
N LEU A 297 -29.79 -35.37 -8.34
CA LEU A 297 -28.40 -35.04 -8.67
C LEU A 297 -27.94 -35.71 -9.97
N ALA A 298 -28.28 -36.99 -10.19
CA ALA A 298 -27.92 -37.72 -11.40
C ALA A 298 -28.62 -37.14 -12.64
N GLU A 299 -29.91 -36.84 -12.54
CA GLU A 299 -30.70 -36.21 -13.60
C GLU A 299 -30.17 -34.81 -13.94
N THR A 300 -29.85 -34.01 -12.92
CA THR A 300 -29.29 -32.66 -13.12
C THR A 300 -27.91 -32.72 -13.78
N LYS A 301 -27.07 -33.71 -13.46
CA LYS A 301 -25.77 -33.94 -14.15
C LYS A 301 -25.97 -34.34 -15.62
N ALA A 302 -26.92 -35.23 -15.89
CA ALA A 302 -27.23 -35.65 -17.26
C ALA A 302 -27.75 -34.47 -18.10
N GLU A 303 -28.62 -33.64 -17.53
CA GLU A 303 -29.15 -32.46 -18.22
C GLU A 303 -28.09 -31.37 -18.38
N LEU A 304 -27.17 -31.19 -17.42
CA LEU A 304 -26.03 -30.28 -17.57
C LEU A 304 -25.18 -30.67 -18.78
N LYS A 305 -24.88 -31.97 -18.94
CA LYS A 305 -24.11 -32.47 -20.08
C LYS A 305 -24.79 -32.19 -21.43
N ARG A 306 -26.13 -32.21 -21.46
CA ARG A 306 -26.92 -31.87 -22.66
C ARG A 306 -26.94 -30.36 -22.94
N ARG A 307 -26.99 -29.54 -21.90
CA ARG A 307 -27.08 -28.06 -22.02
C ARG A 307 -25.72 -27.37 -22.11
N SER A 308 -24.62 -28.06 -21.84
CA SER A 308 -23.26 -27.52 -21.96
C SER A 308 -22.69 -27.55 -23.39
N THR A 309 -23.43 -28.12 -24.35
CA THR A 309 -23.04 -28.18 -25.76
C THR A 309 -23.64 -27.02 -26.57
N PRO A 310 -22.82 -26.20 -27.28
CA PRO A 310 -23.31 -25.12 -28.13
C PRO A 310 -23.98 -25.65 -29.40
N THR A 311 -24.88 -24.85 -29.97
CA THR A 311 -25.44 -25.12 -31.29
C THR A 311 -24.41 -24.70 -32.34
N ILE A 312 -24.13 -25.58 -33.31
CA ILE A 312 -23.18 -25.31 -34.38
C ILE A 312 -23.94 -25.38 -35.70
N SER A 313 -23.89 -24.32 -36.48
CA SER A 313 -24.36 -24.29 -37.87
C SER A 313 -23.18 -24.11 -38.82
N TYR A 314 -23.34 -24.64 -40.02
CA TYR A 314 -22.37 -24.49 -41.11
C TYR A 314 -23.11 -23.92 -42.31
N GLU A 315 -22.45 -23.00 -43.01
CA GLU A 315 -22.89 -22.46 -44.30
C GLU A 315 -21.75 -22.64 -45.30
N ALA A 316 -22.06 -23.08 -46.51
CA ALA A 316 -21.06 -23.33 -47.53
C ALA A 316 -21.38 -22.58 -48.82
N ASP A 317 -20.34 -21.95 -49.39
CA ASP A 317 -20.37 -21.35 -50.73
C ASP A 317 -19.72 -22.36 -51.70
N VAL A 318 -20.50 -22.79 -52.69
CA VAL A 318 -20.09 -23.78 -53.69
C VAL A 318 -19.75 -23.04 -54.97
N LEU A 319 -18.54 -23.28 -55.51
CA LEU A 319 -18.13 -22.70 -56.78
C LEU A 319 -18.87 -23.40 -57.92
N THR A 320 -19.13 -22.63 -58.96
CA THR A 320 -19.77 -23.01 -60.21
C THR A 320 -19.56 -24.45 -60.69
N LEU A 321 -20.66 -25.20 -60.82
CA LEU A 321 -20.73 -26.55 -61.41
C LEU A 321 -20.20 -26.63 -62.87
N ALA A 322 -20.23 -25.53 -63.63
CA ALA A 322 -19.88 -25.50 -65.05
C ALA A 322 -18.37 -25.63 -65.34
N ARG A 323 -17.47 -25.16 -64.45
CA ARG A 323 -16.00 -25.26 -64.68
C ARG A 323 -15.44 -26.66 -64.47
N SER A 324 -16.19 -27.53 -63.80
CA SER A 324 -15.87 -28.93 -63.57
C SER A 324 -16.57 -29.89 -64.54
N GLY A 325 -17.18 -29.36 -65.62
CA GLY A 325 -17.82 -30.15 -66.67
C GLY A 325 -19.15 -30.78 -66.27
N MET A 326 -19.84 -30.24 -65.25
CA MET A 326 -21.09 -30.80 -64.73
C MET A 326 -22.23 -29.78 -64.85
N ASN A 327 -23.34 -30.23 -65.43
CA ASN A 327 -24.58 -29.45 -65.49
C ASN A 327 -25.21 -29.37 -64.09
N THR A 328 -26.02 -28.34 -63.82
CA THR A 328 -26.89 -28.23 -62.62
C THR A 328 -27.94 -29.35 -62.50
N GLN A 329 -27.93 -30.32 -63.41
CA GLN A 329 -28.76 -31.50 -63.39
C GLN A 329 -28.43 -32.37 -62.17
N GLY A 330 -29.31 -32.35 -61.16
CA GLY A 330 -29.29 -33.26 -60.01
C GLY A 330 -29.18 -32.60 -58.63
N VAL A 331 -29.27 -31.27 -58.53
CA VAL A 331 -29.37 -30.55 -57.25
C VAL A 331 -30.39 -29.42 -57.36
N ALA A 332 -31.51 -29.55 -56.66
CA ALA A 332 -32.58 -28.56 -56.57
C ALA A 332 -32.69 -27.96 -55.16
N LEU A 333 -33.44 -26.86 -55.04
CA LEU A 333 -33.76 -26.25 -53.75
C LEU A 333 -34.40 -27.28 -52.81
N GLY A 334 -33.84 -27.43 -51.60
CA GLY A 334 -34.30 -28.39 -50.60
C GLY A 334 -33.62 -29.76 -50.64
N ASP A 335 -32.85 -30.08 -51.69
CA ASP A 335 -32.16 -31.36 -51.83
C ASP A 335 -31.11 -31.59 -50.75
N ARG A 336 -30.90 -32.86 -50.41
CA ARG A 336 -29.89 -33.28 -49.45
C ARG A 336 -28.54 -33.45 -50.15
N VAL A 337 -27.51 -32.84 -49.57
CA VAL A 337 -26.15 -32.86 -50.10
C VAL A 337 -25.14 -33.24 -49.02
N LEU A 338 -24.00 -33.78 -49.45
CA LEU A 338 -22.87 -34.11 -48.58
C LEU A 338 -21.75 -33.12 -48.83
N LEU A 339 -21.08 -32.65 -47.78
CA LEU A 339 -19.89 -31.83 -47.89
C LEU A 339 -18.71 -32.53 -47.23
N VAL A 340 -17.55 -32.47 -47.87
CA VAL A 340 -16.29 -32.99 -47.35
C VAL A 340 -15.23 -31.90 -47.46
N ASP A 341 -14.83 -31.39 -46.31
CA ASP A 341 -13.75 -30.42 -46.23
C ASP A 341 -12.44 -31.12 -45.85
N THR A 342 -11.59 -31.31 -46.86
CA THR A 342 -10.29 -31.98 -46.78
C THR A 342 -9.21 -31.09 -46.17
N THR A 343 -9.49 -29.82 -45.85
CA THR A 343 -8.53 -28.97 -45.11
C THR A 343 -8.45 -29.33 -43.63
N PHE A 344 -9.43 -30.05 -43.11
CA PHE A 344 -9.41 -30.60 -41.76
C PHE A 344 -8.72 -31.96 -41.76
N THR A 345 -7.92 -32.25 -40.73
CA THR A 345 -7.31 -33.57 -40.55
C THR A 345 -7.91 -34.27 -39.32
N PRO A 346 -8.70 -35.34 -39.49
CA PRO A 346 -9.20 -35.93 -40.73
C PRO A 346 -10.35 -35.08 -41.29
N ASP A 347 -10.64 -35.30 -42.58
CA ASP A 347 -11.60 -34.51 -43.36
C ASP A 347 -12.92 -34.29 -42.62
N LEU A 348 -13.36 -33.05 -42.54
CA LEU A 348 -14.64 -32.70 -41.93
C LEU A 348 -15.76 -33.11 -42.89
N ARG A 349 -16.54 -34.13 -42.50
CA ARG A 349 -17.67 -34.64 -43.31
C ARG A 349 -19.00 -34.22 -42.72
N LEU A 350 -19.76 -33.52 -43.53
CA LEU A 350 -21.01 -32.86 -43.17
C LEU A 350 -22.14 -33.32 -44.09
N SER A 351 -23.38 -33.30 -43.61
CA SER A 351 -24.57 -33.42 -44.48
C SER A 351 -25.48 -32.22 -44.30
N GLY A 352 -25.88 -31.59 -45.40
CA GLY A 352 -26.67 -30.36 -45.41
C GLY A 352 -27.82 -30.39 -46.41
N ARG A 353 -28.54 -29.28 -46.49
CA ARG A 353 -29.57 -29.04 -47.50
C ARG A 353 -29.31 -27.77 -48.28
N VAL A 354 -29.70 -27.78 -49.55
CA VAL A 354 -29.70 -26.57 -50.38
C VAL A 354 -30.78 -25.62 -49.86
N LEU A 355 -30.36 -24.48 -49.33
CA LEU A 355 -31.26 -23.44 -48.79
C LEU A 355 -31.56 -22.36 -49.82
N GLN A 356 -30.63 -22.09 -50.73
CA GLN A 356 -30.77 -21.06 -51.75
C GLN A 356 -30.02 -21.47 -53.02
N LEU A 357 -30.63 -21.17 -54.16
CA LEU A 357 -30.09 -21.43 -55.49
C LEU A 357 -30.29 -20.15 -56.32
N GLU A 358 -29.20 -19.45 -56.63
CA GLU A 358 -29.20 -18.25 -57.48
C GLU A 358 -28.68 -18.63 -58.86
N GLU A 359 -29.61 -18.91 -59.79
CA GLU A 359 -29.26 -19.25 -61.17
C GLU A 359 -29.00 -17.99 -62.00
N ASN A 360 -27.82 -17.92 -62.60
CA ASN A 360 -27.54 -16.88 -63.59
C ASN A 360 -27.97 -17.38 -64.98
N LEU A 361 -29.07 -16.81 -65.48
CA LEU A 361 -29.71 -17.23 -66.74
C LEU A 361 -28.90 -16.88 -68.00
N LEU A 362 -27.95 -15.94 -67.91
CA LEU A 362 -27.11 -15.51 -69.03
C LEU A 362 -25.76 -16.23 -69.04
N ASP A 363 -25.26 -16.61 -67.87
CA ASP A 363 -24.09 -17.45 -67.71
C ASP A 363 -24.36 -18.49 -66.62
N PRO A 364 -24.81 -19.71 -66.98
CA PRO A 364 -24.99 -20.80 -66.02
C PRO A 364 -23.72 -21.10 -65.21
N ALA A 365 -22.55 -20.66 -65.70
CA ALA A 365 -21.27 -20.73 -65.02
C ALA A 365 -21.08 -19.67 -63.90
N LEU A 366 -22.12 -18.97 -63.49
CA LEU A 366 -22.11 -18.07 -62.33
C LEU A 366 -23.21 -18.39 -61.31
N THR A 367 -23.78 -19.60 -61.37
CA THR A 367 -24.80 -20.07 -60.40
C THR A 367 -24.18 -20.27 -59.02
N VAL A 368 -24.81 -19.71 -57.98
CA VAL A 368 -24.38 -19.81 -56.57
C VAL A 368 -25.37 -20.69 -55.80
N ILE A 369 -24.84 -21.62 -55.00
CA ILE A 369 -25.62 -22.54 -54.16
C ILE A 369 -25.24 -22.31 -52.69
N THR A 370 -26.22 -21.97 -51.86
CA THR A 370 -26.05 -21.87 -50.41
C THR A 370 -26.60 -23.12 -49.74
N ILE A 371 -25.77 -23.78 -48.93
CA ILE A 371 -26.12 -24.99 -48.19
C ILE A 371 -26.17 -24.68 -46.70
N GLY A 372 -27.21 -25.14 -46.01
CA GLY A 372 -27.37 -25.00 -44.56
C GLY A 372 -28.15 -26.16 -43.92
N ASN A 373 -28.58 -26.00 -42.66
CA ASN A 373 -29.12 -27.09 -41.82
C ASN A 373 -28.19 -28.31 -41.77
N ILE A 374 -26.90 -28.05 -41.54
CA ILE A 374 -25.83 -29.03 -41.66
C ILE A 374 -25.61 -29.79 -40.35
N ILE A 375 -25.56 -31.12 -40.41
CA ILE A 375 -25.23 -32.01 -39.29
C ILE A 375 -23.86 -32.66 -39.56
N GLU A 376 -22.95 -32.59 -38.59
CA GLU A 376 -21.66 -33.31 -38.64
C GLU A 376 -21.90 -34.81 -38.59
N ARG A 377 -21.33 -35.56 -39.55
CA ARG A 377 -21.62 -36.99 -39.67
C ARG A 377 -20.46 -37.90 -39.24
N PHE A 378 -19.20 -37.42 -39.17
CA PHE A 378 -18.04 -38.33 -38.99
C PHE A 378 -16.78 -37.87 -38.24
N THR A 379 -16.62 -36.64 -37.69
CA THR A 379 -15.30 -36.21 -37.17
C THR A 379 -15.30 -35.65 -35.74
N THR A 380 -15.42 -36.54 -34.76
CA THR A 380 -15.26 -36.18 -33.34
C THR A 380 -13.92 -36.63 -32.73
N SER A 381 -13.19 -37.59 -33.32
CA SER A 381 -11.97 -38.16 -32.70
C SER A 381 -10.76 -37.22 -32.73
N SER A 382 -10.53 -36.47 -33.81
CA SER A 382 -9.33 -35.61 -33.91
C SER A 382 -9.52 -34.18 -33.43
N ARG A 383 -10.75 -33.74 -33.11
CA ARG A 383 -10.91 -32.49 -32.35
C ARG A 383 -10.39 -32.63 -30.93
N ASN A 384 -10.44 -33.81 -30.32
CA ASN A 384 -9.77 -34.03 -29.03
C ASN A 384 -8.24 -33.98 -29.14
N VAL A 385 -7.67 -34.34 -30.30
CA VAL A 385 -6.23 -34.25 -30.56
C VAL A 385 -5.82 -32.83 -30.94
N GLN A 386 -6.58 -32.13 -31.78
CA GLN A 386 -6.36 -30.73 -32.13
C GLN A 386 -6.61 -29.79 -30.95
N GLN A 387 -7.66 -30.00 -30.15
CA GLN A 387 -7.86 -29.28 -28.89
C GLN A 387 -6.79 -29.63 -27.86
N ARG A 388 -6.21 -30.84 -27.89
CA ARG A 388 -5.02 -31.15 -27.08
C ARG A 388 -3.77 -30.50 -27.64
N LEU A 389 -3.63 -30.35 -28.96
CA LEU A 389 -2.49 -29.70 -29.60
C LEU A 389 -2.58 -28.18 -29.46
N ASP A 390 -3.74 -27.57 -29.67
CA ASP A 390 -4.06 -26.18 -29.35
C ASP A 390 -3.97 -25.93 -27.84
N ARG A 391 -4.31 -26.91 -27.00
CA ARG A 391 -4.05 -26.85 -25.55
C ARG A 391 -2.56 -26.93 -25.24
N VAL A 392 -1.77 -27.74 -25.95
CA VAL A 392 -0.31 -27.78 -25.82
C VAL A 392 0.35 -26.51 -26.39
N ILE A 393 -0.23 -25.90 -27.43
CA ILE A 393 0.24 -24.64 -28.04
C ILE A 393 -0.15 -23.44 -27.17
N ALA A 394 -1.38 -23.40 -26.66
CA ALA A 394 -1.82 -22.43 -25.65
C ALA A 394 -1.08 -22.63 -24.31
N ASP A 395 -0.83 -23.88 -23.92
CA ASP A 395 0.02 -24.22 -22.79
C ASP A 395 1.47 -23.88 -23.08
N THR A 396 1.98 -23.87 -24.32
CA THR A 396 3.31 -23.32 -24.60
C THR A 396 3.33 -21.80 -24.47
N GLY A 397 2.24 -21.10 -24.74
CA GLY A 397 2.08 -19.68 -24.38
C GLY A 397 2.06 -19.48 -22.86
N ALA A 398 1.36 -20.36 -22.13
CA ALA A 398 1.37 -20.39 -20.66
C ALA A 398 2.73 -20.82 -20.09
N TRP A 399 3.47 -21.69 -20.78
CA TRP A 399 4.79 -22.19 -20.41
C TRP A 399 5.87 -21.17 -20.74
N GLN A 400 5.71 -20.40 -21.82
CA GLN A 400 6.55 -19.24 -22.13
C GLN A 400 6.30 -18.11 -21.13
N SER A 401 5.05 -17.82 -20.76
CA SER A 401 4.76 -16.82 -19.73
C SER A 401 5.22 -17.28 -18.34
N THR A 402 5.07 -18.57 -18.02
CA THR A 402 5.63 -19.17 -16.80
C THR A 402 7.15 -19.15 -16.82
N SER A 403 7.79 -19.46 -17.96
CA SER A 403 9.25 -19.39 -18.14
C SER A 403 9.77 -17.96 -18.02
N GLN A 404 9.06 -16.99 -18.59
CA GLN A 404 9.34 -15.56 -18.40
C GLN A 404 9.15 -15.14 -16.94
N GLN A 405 8.11 -15.60 -16.26
CA GLN A 405 7.93 -15.37 -14.82
C GLN A 405 9.03 -16.02 -13.99
N VAL A 406 9.47 -17.24 -14.33
CA VAL A 406 10.58 -17.94 -13.67
C VAL A 406 11.89 -17.20 -13.92
N ALA A 407 12.15 -16.71 -15.13
CA ALA A 407 13.32 -15.89 -15.44
C ALA A 407 13.30 -14.53 -14.71
N GLN A 408 12.13 -13.88 -14.63
CA GLN A 408 11.96 -12.67 -13.82
C GLN A 408 12.14 -12.94 -12.33
N ASN A 409 11.66 -14.08 -11.84
CA ASN A 409 11.84 -14.50 -10.45
C ASN A 409 13.31 -14.84 -10.16
N ALA A 410 14.01 -15.50 -11.08
CA ALA A 410 15.45 -15.73 -10.99
C ALA A 410 16.22 -14.42 -10.93
N SER A 411 15.90 -13.44 -11.80
CA SER A 411 16.51 -12.11 -11.75
C SER A 411 16.22 -11.37 -10.45
N LYS A 412 15.04 -11.53 -9.85
CA LYS A 412 14.73 -11.01 -8.51
C LYS A 412 15.55 -11.72 -7.43
N TRP A 413 15.73 -13.04 -7.53
CA TRP A 413 16.59 -13.80 -6.61
C TRP A 413 18.05 -13.35 -6.70
N ASP A 414 18.55 -13.04 -7.89
CA ASP A 414 19.89 -12.47 -8.09
C ASP A 414 20.01 -11.09 -7.42
N GLN A 415 19.00 -10.23 -7.54
CA GLN A 415 18.97 -8.93 -6.87
C GLN A 415 18.93 -9.06 -5.33
N VAL A 416 18.16 -10.02 -4.82
CA VAL A 416 18.11 -10.32 -3.38
C VAL A 416 19.45 -10.84 -2.90
N ALA A 417 20.09 -11.75 -3.65
CA ALA A 417 21.42 -12.25 -3.34
C ALA A 417 22.45 -11.11 -3.28
N GLN A 418 22.43 -10.19 -4.26
CA GLN A 418 23.30 -9.02 -4.25
C GLN A 418 23.04 -8.12 -3.03
N THR A 419 21.77 -7.89 -2.69
CA THR A 419 21.40 -7.09 -1.51
C THR A 419 21.93 -7.72 -0.21
N VAL A 420 21.88 -9.05 -0.09
CA VAL A 420 22.43 -9.78 1.07
C VAL A 420 23.95 -9.61 1.15
N VAL A 421 24.66 -9.70 0.02
CA VAL A 421 26.11 -9.46 -0.05
C VAL A 421 26.43 -8.02 0.35
N ASP A 422 25.71 -7.04 -0.19
CA ASP A 422 25.92 -5.62 0.13
C ASP A 422 25.65 -5.34 1.62
N ASN A 423 24.59 -5.91 2.19
CA ASN A 423 24.31 -5.81 3.62
C ASN A 423 25.39 -6.47 4.47
N THR A 424 25.93 -7.61 4.04
CA THR A 424 27.04 -8.29 4.72
C THR A 424 28.28 -7.39 4.74
N ASN A 425 28.61 -6.75 3.62
CA ASN A 425 29.73 -5.79 3.56
C ASN A 425 29.50 -4.60 4.49
N ARG A 426 28.30 -4.02 4.50
CA ARG A 426 27.94 -2.91 5.39
C ARG A 426 28.03 -3.29 6.87
N TRP A 427 27.64 -4.53 7.23
CA TRP A 427 27.79 -5.04 8.58
C TRP A 427 29.25 -5.24 8.97
N ASN A 428 30.08 -5.73 8.05
CA ASN A 428 31.52 -5.84 8.28
C ASN A 428 32.16 -4.45 8.48
N ASP A 429 31.82 -3.46 7.66
CA ASP A 429 32.32 -2.08 7.81
C ASP A 429 31.89 -1.45 9.14
N ALA A 430 30.64 -1.67 9.55
CA ALA A 430 30.14 -1.23 10.84
C ALA A 430 30.88 -1.91 12.00
N THR A 431 31.14 -3.21 11.88
CA THR A 431 31.90 -3.99 12.88
C THR A 431 33.32 -3.45 13.03
N ASN A 432 34.03 -3.24 11.91
CA ASN A 432 35.38 -2.67 11.91
C ASN A 432 35.41 -1.27 12.55
N THR A 433 34.39 -0.45 12.30
CA THR A 433 34.25 0.89 12.91
C THR A 433 34.07 0.79 14.43
N VAL A 434 33.24 -0.14 14.89
CA VAL A 434 33.01 -0.38 16.33
C VAL A 434 34.29 -0.89 16.99
N GLU A 435 35.00 -1.85 16.40
CA GLU A 435 36.28 -2.36 16.94
C GLU A 435 37.36 -1.27 17.04
N THR A 436 37.46 -0.43 16.00
CA THR A 436 38.37 0.73 16.00
C THR A 436 38.01 1.72 17.11
N ASN A 437 36.72 2.02 17.28
CA ASN A 437 36.25 2.92 18.33
C ASN A 437 36.41 2.33 19.73
N ALA A 438 36.20 1.02 19.90
CA ALA A 438 36.42 0.33 21.18
C ALA A 438 37.88 0.49 21.62
N SER A 439 38.83 0.28 20.70
CA SER A 439 40.26 0.46 20.97
C SER A 439 40.60 1.90 21.41
N ARG A 440 39.96 2.89 20.77
CA ARG A 440 40.11 4.31 21.14
C ARG A 440 39.51 4.62 22.51
N TRP A 441 38.31 4.11 22.80
CA TRP A 441 37.67 4.28 24.10
C TRP A 441 38.47 3.64 25.22
N GLU A 442 39.07 2.47 24.98
CA GLU A 442 39.95 1.81 25.93
C GLU A 442 41.21 2.66 26.19
N ALA A 443 41.85 3.20 25.15
CA ALA A 443 42.98 4.12 25.29
C ALA A 443 42.62 5.39 26.09
N THR A 444 41.45 5.99 25.81
CA THR A 444 40.94 7.13 26.58
C THR A 444 40.69 6.75 28.03
N THR A 445 40.06 5.59 28.28
CA THR A 445 39.77 5.09 29.62
C THR A 445 41.06 4.88 30.41
N ASN A 446 42.08 4.27 29.79
CA ASN A 446 43.39 4.07 30.41
C ASN A 446 44.08 5.40 30.73
N THR A 447 43.93 6.41 29.87
CA THR A 447 44.49 7.76 30.11
C THR A 447 43.80 8.44 31.29
N VAL A 448 42.47 8.37 31.37
CA VAL A 448 41.70 8.95 32.48
C VAL A 448 42.03 8.25 33.79
N ASN A 449 42.03 6.93 33.79
CA ASN A 449 42.36 6.13 34.98
C ASN A 449 43.80 6.40 35.43
N GLY A 450 44.76 6.43 34.50
CA GLY A 450 46.17 6.73 34.80
C GLY A 450 46.39 8.14 35.38
N ASN A 451 45.56 9.12 35.01
CA ASN A 451 45.66 10.49 35.52
C ASN A 451 44.87 10.72 36.83
N THR A 452 44.02 9.77 37.24
CA THR A 452 43.12 9.94 38.39
C THR A 452 43.87 10.27 39.67
N ASP A 453 44.95 9.55 39.97
CA ASP A 453 45.75 9.80 41.18
C ASP A 453 46.47 11.15 41.13
N SER A 454 46.95 11.56 39.96
CA SER A 454 47.58 12.87 39.77
C SER A 454 46.57 14.01 39.99
N TRP A 455 45.35 13.88 39.47
CA TRP A 455 44.28 14.84 39.68
C TRP A 455 43.82 14.90 41.14
N ASN A 456 43.66 13.74 41.79
CA ASN A 456 43.32 13.66 43.21
C ASN A 456 44.41 14.31 44.09
N ASN A 457 45.68 14.09 43.76
CA ASN A 457 46.79 14.73 44.46
C ASN A 457 46.78 16.25 44.24
N ALA A 458 46.58 16.71 43.00
CA ALA A 458 46.47 18.14 42.71
C ALA A 458 45.31 18.80 43.47
N ALA A 459 44.14 18.16 43.53
CA ALA A 459 42.99 18.63 44.30
C ALA A 459 43.29 18.69 45.80
N THR A 460 43.98 17.68 46.33
CA THR A 460 44.41 17.64 47.75
C THR A 460 45.39 18.76 48.08
N ILE A 461 46.38 19.00 47.20
CA ILE A 461 47.33 20.11 47.35
C ILE A 461 46.61 21.45 47.31
N LEU A 462 45.65 21.63 46.39
CA LEU A 462 44.89 22.86 46.27
C LEU A 462 44.07 23.14 47.54
N ALA A 463 43.37 22.12 48.05
CA ALA A 463 42.63 22.20 49.30
C ALA A 463 43.55 22.53 50.50
N ALA A 464 44.73 21.91 50.58
CA ALA A 464 45.70 22.20 51.64
C ALA A 464 46.30 23.62 51.57
N LYS A 465 46.25 24.28 50.40
CA LYS A 465 46.71 25.66 50.23
C LYS A 465 45.63 26.70 50.50
N GLN A 466 44.37 26.29 50.58
CA GLN A 466 43.24 27.20 50.74
C GLN A 466 43.36 28.05 52.00
N ASP A 467 43.55 27.43 53.17
CA ASP A 467 43.71 28.17 54.44
C ASP A 467 44.89 29.16 54.41
N ALA A 468 45.98 28.80 53.73
CA ALA A 468 47.16 29.68 53.62
C ALA A 468 46.90 30.88 52.70
N TRP A 469 46.14 30.71 51.63
CA TRP A 469 45.71 31.81 50.76
C TRP A 469 44.68 32.70 51.44
N ASP A 470 43.72 32.11 52.15
CA ASP A 470 42.74 32.85 52.94
C ASP A 470 43.43 33.68 54.01
N HIS A 471 44.37 33.09 54.76
CA HIS A 471 45.17 33.81 55.77
C HIS A 471 46.04 34.92 55.16
N ALA A 472 46.64 34.68 53.99
CA ALA A 472 47.40 35.71 53.28
C ALA A 472 46.50 36.88 52.86
N SER A 473 45.29 36.61 52.38
CA SER A 473 44.30 37.64 52.04
C SER A 473 43.89 38.44 53.28
N GLU A 474 43.53 37.76 54.37
CA GLU A 474 43.17 38.40 55.64
C GLU A 474 44.30 39.28 56.18
N THR A 475 45.54 38.79 56.09
CA THR A 475 46.73 39.56 56.51
C THR A 475 46.91 40.81 55.65
N LEU A 476 46.71 40.70 54.33
CA LEU A 476 46.80 41.83 53.42
C LEU A 476 45.73 42.89 53.75
N ASP A 477 44.50 42.45 53.98
CA ASP A 477 43.38 43.30 54.35
C ASP A 477 43.61 43.98 55.71
N ALA A 478 44.14 43.25 56.68
CA ALA A 478 44.47 43.80 58.00
C ALA A 478 45.61 44.82 57.97
N ARG A 479 46.56 44.70 57.03
CA ARG A 479 47.69 45.64 56.86
C ARG A 479 47.36 46.86 56.03
N ARG A 480 46.27 46.80 55.26
CA ARG A 480 45.83 47.91 54.41
C ARG A 480 45.71 49.25 55.16
N PRO A 481 45.11 49.34 56.38
CA PRO A 481 45.05 50.59 57.12
C PRO A 481 46.41 51.14 57.55
N ASP A 482 47.38 50.27 57.88
CA ASP A 482 48.74 50.68 58.25
C ASP A 482 49.45 51.33 57.05
N TRP A 483 49.30 50.74 55.86
CA TRP A 483 49.85 51.30 54.62
C TRP A 483 49.16 52.61 54.24
N ASP A 484 47.83 52.66 54.32
CA ASP A 484 47.06 53.89 54.08
C ASP A 484 47.48 55.01 55.05
N ALA A 485 47.71 54.68 56.33
CA ALA A 485 48.19 55.62 57.35
C ALA A 485 49.63 56.09 57.11
N ALA A 486 50.51 55.19 56.67
CA ALA A 486 51.88 55.54 56.28
C ALA A 486 51.88 56.48 55.07
N THR A 487 51.08 56.17 54.05
CA THR A 487 50.88 57.03 52.87
C THR A 487 50.35 58.40 53.28
N ALA A 488 49.35 58.47 54.17
CA ALA A 488 48.82 59.73 54.68
C ALA A 488 49.87 60.53 55.47
N SER A 489 50.66 59.86 56.31
CA SER A 489 51.71 60.50 57.11
C SER A 489 52.83 61.09 56.26
N VAL A 490 53.20 60.42 55.17
CA VAL A 490 54.15 60.92 54.17
C VAL A 490 53.56 62.12 53.44
N ALA A 491 52.29 62.06 53.02
CA ALA A 491 51.62 63.16 52.35
C ALA A 491 51.49 64.40 53.24
N GLU A 492 51.20 64.23 54.54
CA GLU A 492 51.12 65.34 55.51
C GLU A 492 52.49 66.01 55.72
N ARG A 493 53.55 65.21 55.84
CA ARG A 493 54.91 65.71 56.12
C ARG A 493 55.62 66.25 54.89
N SER A 494 55.17 65.94 53.68
CA SER A 494 55.86 66.36 52.45
C SER A 494 56.08 67.87 52.42
N ARG A 495 55.05 68.64 52.79
CA ARG A 495 55.10 70.11 52.79
C ARG A 495 56.09 70.66 53.80
N ALA A 496 56.19 70.05 54.99
CA ALA A 496 57.15 70.45 56.01
C ALA A 496 58.60 70.13 55.59
N TRP A 497 58.83 69.01 54.88
CA TRP A 497 60.13 68.70 54.30
C TRP A 497 60.50 69.65 53.16
N ASP A 498 59.53 69.99 52.30
CA ASP A 498 59.71 70.98 51.23
C ASP A 498 60.05 72.36 51.83
N ASP A 499 59.33 72.79 52.87
CA ASP A 499 59.57 74.06 53.56
C ASP A 499 60.94 74.08 54.27
N ALA A 500 61.31 72.98 54.96
CA ALA A 500 62.61 72.85 55.60
C ALA A 500 63.76 72.88 54.59
N ALA A 501 63.60 72.24 53.43
CA ALA A 501 64.57 72.30 52.34
C ALA A 501 64.72 73.73 51.81
N ALA A 502 63.62 74.47 51.66
CA ALA A 502 63.63 75.88 51.24
C ALA A 502 64.33 76.79 52.28
N ILE A 503 64.06 76.60 53.57
CA ILE A 503 64.71 77.35 54.65
C ILE A 503 66.21 77.06 54.69
N ALA A 504 66.62 75.79 54.59
CA ALA A 504 68.03 75.41 54.56
C ALA A 504 68.75 76.06 53.36
N ALA A 505 68.12 76.08 52.18
CA ALA A 505 68.64 76.78 51.01
C ALA A 505 68.78 78.30 51.25
N SER A 506 67.78 78.93 51.89
CA SER A 506 67.82 80.35 52.25
C SER A 506 68.94 80.69 53.25
N HIS A 507 69.12 79.89 54.30
CA HIS A 507 70.21 80.07 55.26
C HIS A 507 71.58 79.88 54.61
N ALA A 508 71.74 78.88 53.74
CA ALA A 508 72.97 78.69 52.99
C ALA A 508 73.31 79.93 52.12
N GLN A 509 72.29 80.57 51.55
CA GLN A 509 72.44 81.82 50.80
C GLN A 509 72.79 83.03 51.70
N ALA A 510 72.20 83.14 52.90
CA ALA A 510 72.53 84.21 53.85
C ALA A 510 73.97 84.08 54.41
N ILE A 511 74.39 82.85 54.72
CA ILE A 511 75.76 82.58 55.16
C ILE A 511 76.75 82.99 54.08
N SER A 512 76.53 82.57 52.82
CA SER A 512 77.43 82.93 51.73
C SER A 512 77.56 84.45 51.56
N GLN A 513 76.45 85.20 51.66
CA GLN A 513 76.47 86.67 51.63
C GLN A 513 77.25 87.29 52.80
N SER A 514 77.17 86.73 54.01
CA SER A 514 77.88 87.24 55.20
C SER A 514 79.40 87.04 55.14
N THR A 515 79.86 85.93 54.53
CA THR A 515 81.30 85.62 54.43
C THR A 515 82.03 86.36 53.31
N THR A 516 81.33 86.99 52.37
CA THR A 516 81.96 87.55 51.16
C THR A 516 82.14 89.07 51.18
N GLY A 517 81.56 89.82 52.14
CA GLY A 517 81.54 91.29 52.06
C GLY A 517 81.82 92.11 53.33
N GLY A 518 81.86 91.51 54.53
CA GLY A 518 81.85 92.30 55.78
C GLY A 518 80.51 93.02 56.01
N VAL A 519 80.23 93.42 57.25
CA VAL A 519 78.96 94.09 57.60
C VAL A 519 79.19 95.59 57.68
N THR A 520 78.68 96.35 56.70
CA THR A 520 78.71 97.81 56.72
C THR A 520 77.38 98.37 57.22
N ILE A 521 77.44 99.13 58.31
CA ILE A 521 76.30 99.82 58.91
C ILE A 521 76.47 101.32 58.61
N HIS A 522 75.45 101.91 57.98
CA HIS A 522 75.42 103.34 57.69
C HIS A 522 74.52 104.07 58.69
N HIS A 523 75.00 105.21 59.22
CA HIS A 523 74.16 106.18 59.92
C HIS A 523 74.43 107.56 59.34
N ASP A 524 73.40 108.15 58.74
CA ASP A 524 73.52 109.30 57.84
C ASP A 524 74.60 109.06 56.78
N GLN A 525 75.60 109.94 56.70
CA GLN A 525 76.69 109.84 55.72
C GLN A 525 77.95 109.17 56.28
N LEU A 526 77.88 108.59 57.49
CA LEU A 526 78.96 107.84 58.10
C LEU A 526 78.72 106.34 57.92
N ALA A 527 79.79 105.61 57.58
CA ALA A 527 79.78 104.17 57.43
C ALA A 527 80.75 103.51 58.41
N ILE A 528 80.26 102.48 59.12
CA ILE A 528 81.07 101.60 59.95
C ILE A 528 81.09 100.23 59.28
N THR A 529 82.27 99.79 58.84
CA THR A 529 82.43 98.44 58.29
C THR A 529 83.08 97.53 59.32
N LEU A 530 82.36 96.47 59.69
CA LEU A 530 82.79 95.42 60.59
C LEU A 530 83.26 94.22 59.75
N GLY A 531 84.59 94.08 59.63
CA GLY A 531 85.24 92.95 58.98
C GLY A 531 86.42 92.44 59.81
N GLU A 532 87.51 92.02 59.17
CA GLU A 532 88.75 91.63 59.87
C GLU A 532 89.40 92.81 60.63
N THR A 533 89.03 94.05 60.29
CA THR A 533 89.33 95.27 61.07
C THR A 533 88.09 96.15 61.15
N ILE A 534 88.00 97.01 62.18
CA ILE A 534 86.92 98.00 62.32
C ILE A 534 87.38 99.31 61.69
N GLY A 535 86.70 99.71 60.61
CA GLY A 535 86.98 100.95 59.87
C GLY A 535 85.84 101.97 59.97
N LEU A 536 86.18 103.25 60.16
CA LEU A 536 85.29 104.39 60.05
C LEU A 536 85.74 105.26 58.87
N THR A 537 84.84 105.58 57.96
CA THR A 537 85.16 106.46 56.82
C THR A 537 84.33 107.74 56.90
N ASP A 538 84.99 108.89 56.80
CA ASP A 538 84.34 110.20 56.88
C ASP A 538 83.94 110.76 55.50
N GLU A 539 83.33 111.95 55.53
CA GLU A 539 82.81 112.70 54.37
C GLU A 539 83.87 113.05 53.31
N THR A 540 85.16 112.98 53.65
CA THR A 540 86.27 113.27 52.74
C THR A 540 86.87 112.01 52.13
N GLY A 541 86.31 110.84 52.44
CA GLY A 541 86.86 109.53 52.06
C GLY A 541 88.03 109.10 52.94
N THR A 542 88.33 109.86 54.01
CA THR A 542 89.38 109.48 54.95
C THR A 542 88.90 108.28 55.76
N THR A 543 89.66 107.19 55.71
CA THR A 543 89.38 105.99 56.49
C THR A 543 90.26 105.94 57.74
N TRP A 544 89.63 105.62 58.86
CA TRP A 544 90.24 105.44 60.17
C TRP A 544 90.05 103.98 60.57
N THR A 545 91.13 103.29 60.89
CA THR A 545 91.06 101.90 61.35
C THR A 545 91.40 101.82 62.83
N PHE A 546 90.62 101.04 63.58
CA PHE A 546 90.85 100.85 65.00
C PHE A 546 92.06 99.93 65.22
N THR A 547 93.18 100.50 65.67
CA THR A 547 94.43 99.76 65.90
C THR A 547 95.05 100.22 67.23
N ASN A 548 95.46 99.27 68.09
CA ASN A 548 96.07 99.57 69.41
C ASN A 548 95.27 100.53 70.29
N GLY A 549 93.95 100.37 70.34
CA GLY A 549 93.09 101.12 71.26
C GLY A 549 92.72 102.53 70.79
N ALA A 550 93.13 102.94 69.59
CA ALA A 550 92.77 104.22 68.99
C ALA A 550 92.39 104.05 67.51
N PHE A 551 91.53 104.93 67.01
CA PHE A 551 91.33 105.08 65.57
C PHE A 551 92.52 105.83 64.99
N VAL A 552 93.23 105.17 64.08
CA VAL A 552 94.39 105.76 63.40
C VAL A 552 93.98 106.17 62.00
N LYS A 553 94.15 107.46 61.68
CA LYS A 553 93.91 108.00 60.35
C LYS A 553 94.83 107.29 59.37
N GLN A 554 94.28 106.68 58.34
CA GLN A 554 95.11 106.14 57.27
C GLN A 554 95.58 107.31 56.41
N GLU A 555 96.89 107.45 56.22
CA GLU A 555 97.44 108.49 55.34
C GLU A 555 96.98 108.21 53.91
N THR A 556 96.30 109.19 53.30
CA THR A 556 95.96 109.16 51.89
C THR A 556 97.25 109.35 51.09
N THR A 557 97.92 108.23 50.78
CA THR A 557 98.93 108.16 49.73
C THR A 557 98.17 107.91 48.43
N GLU A 558 98.49 108.64 47.35
CA GLU A 558 97.86 108.52 46.02
C GLU A 558 97.71 107.08 45.51
#